data_AF-A0A7V3NAX4-F1
#
_entry.id   AF-A0A7V3NAX4-F1
#
_cell.length_a   1.000
_cell.length_b   1.000
_cell.length_c   1.000
_cell.angle_alpha   90.00
_cell.angle_beta   90.00
_cell.angle_gamma   90.00
#
_symmetry.space_group_name_H-M   'P 1'
#
loop_
_entity.id
_entity.type
_entity.pdbx_description
1 polymer ?
#
loop_
_entity_poly.entity_id
_entity_poly.type
_entity_poly.pdbx_seq_one_letter_code
_entity_poly.pdbx_strand_id
1 'polypeptide(L)'
;MLPVSAAVLESVPRRVASAAVGLALASVLLAGAVQRPGHAWAATPQVSFPYGEGRCGPAELKYIEELPVLFVEGHPAQLGRQSAKLVGTPARQLVEYPRRLLAEIGLADRFPRLVAQGQRLLPQFPPQHLAELEAFAHTAGLDRDLLVGVNTMVDVYRGGLGCSSLLVEARRSKTGGPLFGRNLDFYSLGILQKYSLVIVCRPDGKHAFCSVGFPGMVGCLSGMNEAGLAVAVHEVLLAGDGAPLFDPRGVPYTLLLRRVLEECRTVDEAERLVRAAGRTTLFNLALCDSQQARVLEVTPRTVAVRRPERGLLACTNHFRSPELRTLLRFSWRYQALWESQALARLDVPDIAQKLHEVHQGPMTLQTMVFEPAAMRLHVAIGASPATALPLRTLDLRVLFRGKRSRHTPSAARPVENPGPGCPRGVWRDGARWSIIDADTANAPRRAGRQQGPPVRSASSTHNVKSLRRCSDECLAPINAP
;
A
#
# COMPACT_ATOMS: atom_id res chain seq x y z
N MET A 1 26.35 -18.58 38.98
CA MET A 1 27.69 -18.17 38.54
C MET A 1 28.54 -19.41 38.36
N LEU A 2 28.85 -19.75 37.10
CA LEU A 2 29.89 -20.68 36.65
C LEU A 2 30.28 -20.20 35.24
N PRO A 3 31.57 -20.04 34.89
CA PRO A 3 31.98 -19.38 33.65
C PRO A 3 32.10 -20.40 32.51
N VAL A 4 31.58 -20.04 31.34
CA VAL A 4 31.88 -20.75 30.08
C VAL A 4 33.08 -20.07 29.44
N SER A 5 34.14 -20.85 29.26
CA SER A 5 35.42 -20.49 28.67
C SER A 5 35.30 -19.98 27.23
N ALA A 6 36.07 -18.94 26.92
CA ALA A 6 36.21 -18.34 25.59
C ALA A 6 37.08 -19.23 24.69
N ALA A 7 36.46 -20.11 23.91
CA ALA A 7 37.18 -20.88 22.89
C ALA A 7 36.26 -21.39 21.75
N VAL A 8 35.52 -20.49 21.09
CA VAL A 8 34.96 -20.73 19.74
C VAL A 8 34.83 -19.39 19.02
N LEU A 9 35.94 -18.79 18.60
CA LEU A 9 35.93 -17.52 17.85
C LEU A 9 37.01 -17.41 16.78
N GLU A 10 37.47 -18.52 16.22
CA GLU A 10 38.40 -18.52 15.08
C GLU A 10 37.98 -19.52 14.01
N SER A 11 37.15 -19.07 13.06
CA SER A 11 37.18 -19.45 11.63
C SER A 11 35.94 -18.93 10.89
N VAL A 12 35.92 -17.63 10.58
CA VAL A 12 35.06 -17.09 9.53
C VAL A 12 35.90 -16.18 8.63
N PRO A 13 36.00 -16.43 7.31
CA PRO A 13 36.85 -15.67 6.42
C PRO A 13 36.36 -14.23 6.25
N ARG A 14 37.28 -13.28 6.42
CA ARG A 14 37.09 -11.84 6.17
C ARG A 14 36.86 -11.58 4.68
N ARG A 15 35.62 -11.24 4.29
CA ARG A 15 35.36 -10.41 3.09
C ARG A 15 34.28 -9.37 3.37
N VAL A 16 34.78 -8.14 3.51
CA VAL A 16 34.17 -6.81 3.44
C VAL A 16 32.66 -6.75 3.14
N ALA A 17 31.88 -6.50 4.20
CA ALA A 17 30.63 -5.72 4.14
C ALA A 17 30.51 -4.93 5.46
N SER A 18 31.09 -3.73 5.45
CA SER A 18 30.85 -2.60 6.37
C SER A 18 30.32 -2.92 7.79
N ALA A 19 31.22 -2.87 8.77
CA ALA A 19 30.89 -2.84 10.21
C ALA A 19 29.83 -1.79 10.59
N ALA A 20 29.64 -0.74 9.77
CA ALA A 20 28.60 0.26 9.93
C ALA A 20 27.16 -0.28 9.76
N VAL A 21 26.95 -1.29 8.91
CA VAL A 21 25.63 -1.95 8.75
C VAL A 21 25.36 -2.87 9.94
N GLY A 22 26.40 -3.55 10.44
CA GLY A 22 26.32 -4.36 11.67
C GLY A 22 26.02 -3.53 12.92
N LEU A 23 26.65 -2.36 13.07
CA LEU A 23 26.39 -1.47 14.20
C LEU A 23 25.03 -0.76 14.12
N ALA A 24 24.56 -0.37 12.93
CA ALA A 24 23.23 0.23 12.76
C ALA A 24 22.09 -0.80 12.97
N LEU A 25 22.29 -2.05 12.52
CA LEU A 25 21.37 -3.15 12.85
C LEU A 25 21.40 -3.48 14.34
N ALA A 26 22.58 -3.49 14.97
CA ALA A 26 22.68 -3.73 16.41
C ALA A 26 22.03 -2.62 17.24
N SER A 27 22.14 -1.34 16.87
CA SER A 27 21.50 -0.24 17.60
C SER A 27 19.98 -0.18 17.40
N VAL A 28 19.47 -0.54 16.22
CA VAL A 28 18.03 -0.69 15.96
C VAL A 28 17.46 -1.94 16.66
N LEU A 29 18.20 -3.05 16.68
CA LEU A 29 17.83 -4.28 17.40
C LEU A 29 17.90 -4.10 18.92
N LEU A 30 18.89 -3.36 19.44
CA LEU A 30 18.93 -2.99 20.85
C LEU A 30 17.83 -1.99 21.19
N ALA A 31 17.52 -0.99 20.37
CA ALA A 31 16.43 -0.05 20.65
C ALA A 31 15.06 -0.77 20.68
N GLY A 32 14.82 -1.75 19.81
CA GLY A 32 13.61 -2.59 19.84
C GLY A 32 13.58 -3.62 20.98
N ALA A 33 14.75 -4.05 21.48
CA ALA A 33 14.88 -4.99 22.60
C ALA A 33 14.94 -4.31 23.98
N VAL A 34 15.26 -3.01 24.04
CA VAL A 34 15.46 -2.22 25.28
C VAL A 34 14.25 -1.35 25.63
N GLN A 35 13.18 -1.34 24.83
CA GLN A 35 11.90 -0.77 25.23
C GLN A 35 11.24 -1.66 26.30
N ARG A 36 11.66 -1.45 27.55
CA ARG A 36 11.05 -2.06 28.74
C ARG A 36 9.59 -1.60 28.86
N PRO A 37 8.68 -2.46 29.34
CA PRO A 37 7.37 -2.00 29.78
C PRO A 37 7.56 -1.00 30.92
N GLY A 38 7.03 0.21 30.78
CA GLY A 38 7.04 1.21 31.86
C GLY A 38 7.42 2.65 31.47
N HIS A 39 7.91 2.92 30.26
CA HIS A 39 8.03 4.32 29.81
C HIS A 39 6.68 4.82 29.30
N ALA A 40 6.01 5.65 30.12
CA ALA A 40 4.83 6.40 29.71
C ALA A 40 5.25 7.37 28.60
N TRP A 41 4.94 7.03 27.36
CA TRP A 41 5.04 7.96 26.25
C TRP A 41 3.98 9.05 26.45
N ALA A 42 4.39 10.31 26.49
CA ALA A 42 3.44 11.41 26.45
C ALA A 42 2.65 11.32 25.14
N ALA A 43 1.32 11.27 25.22
CA ALA A 43 0.47 11.34 24.05
C ALA A 43 0.77 12.65 23.29
N THR A 44 0.85 12.59 21.97
CA THR A 44 0.92 13.82 21.19
C THR A 44 -0.38 14.60 21.36
N PRO A 45 -0.37 15.95 21.34
CA PRO A 45 -1.59 16.75 21.45
C PRO A 45 -2.62 16.38 20.39
N GLN A 46 -3.91 16.63 20.68
CA GLN A 46 -5.00 16.43 19.74
C GLN A 46 -4.69 17.12 18.40
N VAL A 47 -4.88 16.38 17.33
CA VAL A 47 -4.51 16.80 15.98
C VAL A 47 -5.77 17.18 15.21
N SER A 48 -5.78 18.37 14.59
CA SER A 48 -6.77 18.71 13.58
C SER A 48 -6.36 18.14 12.23
N PHE A 49 -7.28 17.44 11.57
CA PHE A 49 -7.04 16.89 10.24
C PHE A 49 -7.08 18.01 9.17
N PRO A 50 -6.15 18.03 8.21
CA PRO A 50 -6.05 19.10 7.22
C PRO A 50 -7.02 18.90 6.03
N TYR A 51 -8.18 18.30 6.26
CA TYR A 51 -9.14 17.95 5.21
C TYR A 51 -10.40 18.81 5.31
N GLY A 52 -10.72 19.52 4.23
CA GLY A 52 -12.02 20.18 4.06
C GLY A 52 -12.99 19.24 3.35
N GLU A 53 -14.24 19.18 3.83
CA GLU A 53 -15.28 18.41 3.15
C GLU A 53 -15.52 18.95 1.74
N GLY A 54 -15.85 18.08 0.80
CA GLY A 54 -16.02 18.48 -0.58
C GLY A 54 -16.46 17.35 -1.51
N ARG A 55 -16.80 17.71 -2.74
CA ARG A 55 -17.21 16.76 -3.78
C ARG A 55 -16.50 17.02 -5.10
N CYS A 56 -16.26 15.95 -5.84
CA CYS A 56 -15.76 16.02 -7.21
C CYS A 56 -16.43 14.92 -8.05
N GLY A 57 -17.51 15.26 -8.76
CA GLY A 57 -18.30 14.27 -9.49
C GLY A 57 -18.90 13.23 -8.53
N PRO A 58 -18.65 11.92 -8.72
CA PRO A 58 -19.14 10.90 -7.80
C PRO A 58 -18.35 10.84 -6.48
N ALA A 59 -17.14 11.44 -6.42
CA ALA A 59 -16.31 11.45 -5.23
C ALA A 59 -16.76 12.47 -4.18
N GLU A 60 -16.47 12.14 -2.93
CA GLU A 60 -16.81 12.95 -1.76
C GLU A 60 -15.75 12.76 -0.67
N LEU A 61 -15.31 13.84 -0.04
CA LEU A 61 -14.59 13.80 1.22
C LEU A 61 -15.53 14.34 2.29
N LYS A 62 -15.79 13.55 3.33
CA LYS A 62 -16.64 13.96 4.47
C LYS A 62 -16.19 13.31 5.76
N TYR A 63 -16.67 13.84 6.89
CA TYR A 63 -16.42 13.25 8.20
C TYR A 63 -17.54 12.28 8.58
N ILE A 64 -17.16 11.08 9.03
CA ILE A 64 -18.07 10.08 9.58
C ILE A 64 -17.48 9.67 10.92
N GLU A 65 -18.23 9.82 12.01
CA GLU A 65 -17.71 9.55 13.37
C GLU A 65 -16.40 10.34 13.66
N GLU A 66 -16.34 11.60 13.21
CA GLU A 66 -15.15 12.48 13.30
C GLU A 66 -13.91 12.01 12.50
N LEU A 67 -14.04 10.96 11.70
CA LEU A 67 -12.97 10.48 10.84
C LEU A 67 -13.08 11.08 9.43
N PRO A 68 -11.99 11.57 8.83
CA PRO A 68 -12.00 11.96 7.42
C PRO A 68 -12.11 10.71 6.53
N VAL A 69 -13.19 10.63 5.75
CA VAL A 69 -13.46 9.52 4.83
C VAL A 69 -13.54 10.03 3.39
N LEU A 70 -12.58 9.59 2.56
CA LEU A 70 -12.51 9.89 1.12
C LEU A 70 -13.20 8.78 0.33
N PHE A 71 -14.24 9.12 -0.42
CA PHE A 71 -14.92 8.24 -1.35
C PHE A 71 -14.48 8.56 -2.79
N VAL A 72 -14.02 7.57 -3.53
CA VAL A 72 -13.68 7.67 -4.95
C VAL A 72 -14.25 6.49 -5.74
N GLU A 73 -14.64 6.73 -6.99
CA GLU A 73 -15.32 5.74 -7.84
C GLU A 73 -15.01 5.95 -9.33
N GLY A 74 -14.87 4.85 -10.06
CA GLY A 74 -14.73 4.83 -11.52
C GLY A 74 -13.42 4.22 -12.01
N HIS A 75 -13.04 4.57 -13.24
CA HIS A 75 -11.84 4.03 -13.88
C HIS A 75 -10.56 4.64 -13.25
N PRO A 76 -9.37 4.07 -13.45
CA PRO A 76 -8.19 4.45 -12.66
C PRO A 76 -7.79 5.94 -12.74
N ALA A 77 -7.76 6.53 -13.94
CA ALA A 77 -7.46 7.96 -14.06
C ALA A 77 -8.54 8.88 -13.47
N GLN A 78 -9.79 8.42 -13.31
CA GLN A 78 -10.85 9.17 -12.60
C GLN A 78 -10.59 9.13 -11.10
N LEU A 79 -10.25 7.96 -10.55
CA LEU A 79 -9.87 7.81 -9.14
C LEU A 79 -8.74 8.80 -8.78
N GLY A 80 -7.69 8.85 -9.61
CA GLY A 80 -6.55 9.74 -9.40
C GLY A 80 -6.95 11.22 -9.42
N ARG A 81 -7.75 11.66 -10.40
CA ARG A 81 -8.25 13.04 -10.49
C ARG A 81 -9.16 13.41 -9.32
N GLN A 82 -10.04 12.51 -8.90
CA GLN A 82 -10.97 12.71 -7.79
C GLN A 82 -10.19 12.88 -6.48
N SER A 83 -9.28 11.93 -6.19
CA SER A 83 -8.40 11.98 -5.02
C SER A 83 -7.56 13.26 -5.02
N ALA A 84 -6.94 13.63 -6.13
CA ALA A 84 -6.11 14.84 -6.21
C ALA A 84 -6.90 16.13 -5.91
N LYS A 85 -8.14 16.24 -6.39
CA LYS A 85 -8.98 17.42 -6.13
C LYS A 85 -9.40 17.54 -4.67
N LEU A 86 -9.61 16.42 -3.98
CA LEU A 86 -10.10 16.41 -2.60
C LEU A 86 -8.97 16.41 -1.56
N VAL A 87 -7.84 15.75 -1.86
CA VAL A 87 -6.74 15.57 -0.90
C VAL A 87 -5.34 15.91 -1.44
N GLY A 88 -5.25 16.52 -2.62
CA GLY A 88 -3.96 16.89 -3.25
C GLY A 88 -3.18 17.95 -2.47
N THR A 89 -3.85 18.92 -1.85
CA THR A 89 -3.19 19.94 -1.02
C THR A 89 -2.48 19.32 0.19
N PRO A 90 -3.15 18.49 1.02
CA PRO A 90 -2.48 17.69 2.06
C PRO A 90 -1.35 16.79 1.54
N ALA A 91 -1.51 16.17 0.37
CA ALA A 91 -0.51 15.26 -0.20
C ALA A 91 0.85 15.94 -0.47
N ARG A 92 0.89 17.26 -0.69
CA ARG A 92 2.15 18.02 -0.86
C ARG A 92 3.11 17.87 0.32
N GLN A 93 2.59 17.73 1.54
CA GLN A 93 3.44 17.54 2.71
C GLN A 93 3.98 16.11 2.79
N LEU A 94 3.25 15.14 2.25
CA LEU A 94 3.64 13.74 2.28
C LEU A 94 4.63 13.35 1.19
N VAL A 95 4.63 14.02 0.04
CA VAL A 95 5.68 13.78 -0.95
C VAL A 95 7.08 14.18 -0.47
N GLU A 96 7.15 15.13 0.46
CA GLU A 96 8.38 15.58 1.11
C GLU A 96 8.80 14.71 2.31
N TYR A 97 7.90 13.86 2.80
CA TYR A 97 8.13 13.08 4.00
C TYR A 97 9.38 12.17 3.91
N PRO A 98 9.65 11.42 2.82
CA PRO A 98 10.83 10.57 2.75
C PRO A 98 12.14 11.37 2.86
N ARG A 99 12.19 12.56 2.25
CA ARG A 99 13.33 13.47 2.34
C ARG A 99 13.54 13.95 3.78
N ARG A 100 12.45 14.33 4.47
CA ARG A 100 12.50 14.75 5.88
C ARG A 100 12.94 13.63 6.80
N LEU A 101 12.40 12.42 6.61
CA LEU A 101 12.81 11.25 7.40
C LEU A 101 14.30 10.96 7.23
N LEU A 102 14.77 10.92 5.98
CA LEU A 102 16.18 10.68 5.70
C LEU A 102 17.07 11.77 6.30
N ALA A 103 16.64 13.04 6.26
CA ALA A 103 17.38 14.12 6.91
C ALA A 103 17.46 13.95 8.44
N GLU A 104 16.34 13.62 9.09
CA GLU A 104 16.28 13.42 10.55
C GLU A 104 17.24 12.31 11.04
N ILE A 105 17.41 11.26 10.24
CA ILE A 105 18.30 10.14 10.56
C ILE A 105 19.71 10.28 9.98
N GLY A 106 20.09 11.47 9.49
CA GLY A 106 21.45 11.76 8.99
C GLY A 106 21.77 11.12 7.62
N LEU A 107 20.75 10.78 6.83
CA LEU A 107 20.85 10.12 5.52
C LEU A 107 20.29 10.97 4.37
N ALA A 108 20.23 12.30 4.52
CA ALA A 108 19.67 13.22 3.51
C ALA A 108 20.22 12.97 2.09
N ASP A 109 21.53 12.74 1.97
CA ASP A 109 22.22 12.49 0.69
C ASP A 109 21.76 11.21 -0.04
N ARG A 110 21.02 10.32 0.65
CA ARG A 110 20.45 9.11 0.05
C ARG A 110 19.09 9.36 -0.62
N PHE A 111 18.47 10.51 -0.45
CA PHE A 111 17.14 10.79 -1.00
C PHE A 111 17.08 10.64 -2.53
N PRO A 112 18.04 11.15 -3.35
CA PRO A 112 18.03 10.91 -4.79
C PRO A 112 18.10 9.43 -5.15
N ARG A 113 18.86 8.63 -4.38
CA ARG A 113 18.96 7.18 -4.59
C ARG A 113 17.65 6.47 -4.27
N LEU A 114 16.92 6.90 -3.24
CA LEU A 114 15.60 6.36 -2.90
C LEU A 114 14.61 6.58 -4.05
N VAL A 115 14.55 7.80 -4.58
CA VAL A 115 13.70 8.13 -5.73
C VAL A 115 14.09 7.30 -6.96
N ALA A 116 15.38 7.23 -7.28
CA ALA A 116 15.88 6.44 -8.41
C ALA A 116 15.58 4.93 -8.25
N GLN A 117 15.66 4.38 -7.05
CA GLN A 117 15.28 2.99 -6.78
C GLN A 117 13.77 2.77 -6.92
N GLY A 118 12.95 3.72 -6.48
CA GLY A 118 11.50 3.69 -6.70
C GLY A 118 11.14 3.67 -8.18
N GLN A 119 11.81 4.50 -9.00
CA GLN A 119 11.61 4.52 -10.45
C GLN A 119 11.94 3.17 -11.12
N ARG A 120 12.89 2.40 -10.60
CA ARG A 120 13.22 1.06 -11.13
C ARG A 120 12.07 0.06 -10.99
N LEU A 121 11.10 0.33 -10.11
CA LEU A 121 9.91 -0.50 -9.92
C LEU A 121 8.79 -0.15 -10.90
N LEU A 122 8.82 1.01 -11.59
CA LEU A 122 7.77 1.45 -12.50
C LEU A 122 7.35 0.41 -13.55
N PRO A 123 8.28 -0.36 -14.18
CA PRO A 123 7.88 -1.41 -15.12
C PRO A 123 7.02 -2.52 -14.51
N GLN A 124 7.02 -2.65 -13.17
CA GLN A 124 6.24 -3.63 -12.42
C GLN A 124 4.97 -3.06 -11.78
N PHE A 125 4.69 -1.76 -11.98
CA PHE A 125 3.43 -1.18 -11.54
C PHE A 125 2.29 -1.79 -12.37
N PRO A 126 1.19 -2.24 -11.74
CA PRO A 126 -0.02 -2.58 -12.47
C PRO A 126 -0.47 -1.36 -13.28
N PRO A 127 -0.77 -1.49 -14.59
CA PRO A 127 -1.07 -0.35 -15.45
C PRO A 127 -2.20 0.54 -14.92
N GLN A 128 -3.22 -0.05 -14.31
CA GLN A 128 -4.30 0.68 -13.67
C GLN A 128 -3.80 1.57 -12.52
N HIS A 129 -2.91 1.08 -11.66
CA HIS A 129 -2.40 1.85 -10.53
C HIS A 129 -1.44 2.96 -10.97
N LEU A 130 -0.65 2.71 -12.03
CA LEU A 130 0.17 3.75 -12.63
C LEU A 130 -0.68 4.88 -13.22
N ALA A 131 -1.74 4.55 -13.97
CA ALA A 131 -2.64 5.54 -14.55
C ALA A 131 -3.36 6.39 -13.47
N GLU A 132 -3.69 5.79 -12.32
CA GLU A 132 -4.22 6.52 -11.17
C GLU A 132 -3.18 7.47 -10.56
N LEU A 133 -1.94 6.99 -10.35
CA LEU A 133 -0.84 7.79 -9.81
C LEU A 133 -0.52 8.98 -10.72
N GLU A 134 -0.41 8.76 -12.03
CA GLU A 134 -0.12 9.80 -13.01
C GLU A 134 -1.24 10.85 -13.06
N ALA A 135 -2.50 10.41 -13.06
CA ALA A 135 -3.64 11.32 -13.01
C ALA A 135 -3.67 12.13 -11.71
N PHE A 136 -3.29 11.53 -10.58
CA PHE A 136 -3.17 12.22 -9.31
C PHE A 136 -2.06 13.28 -9.36
N ALA A 137 -0.85 12.89 -9.77
CA ALA A 137 0.31 13.78 -9.86
C ALA A 137 0.03 14.99 -10.75
N HIS A 138 -0.48 14.75 -11.97
CA HIS A 138 -0.83 15.80 -12.92
C HIS A 138 -1.88 16.77 -12.34
N THR A 139 -2.94 16.24 -11.72
CA THR A 139 -4.05 17.07 -11.22
C THR A 139 -3.69 17.86 -9.96
N ALA A 140 -2.85 17.30 -9.09
CA ALA A 140 -2.39 17.96 -7.87
C ALA A 140 -1.21 18.93 -8.11
N GLY A 141 -0.61 18.89 -9.31
CA GLY A 141 0.62 19.63 -9.63
C GLY A 141 1.82 19.12 -8.83
N LEU A 142 1.92 17.80 -8.64
CA LEU A 142 3.00 17.16 -7.92
C LEU A 142 4.02 16.56 -8.89
N ASP A 143 5.28 16.54 -8.47
CA ASP A 143 6.31 15.80 -9.18
C ASP A 143 5.99 14.29 -9.17
N ARG A 144 5.94 13.71 -10.36
CA ARG A 144 5.58 12.30 -10.55
C ARG A 144 6.59 11.36 -9.91
N ASP A 145 7.88 11.67 -10.02
CA ASP A 145 8.95 10.81 -9.52
C ASP A 145 9.04 10.83 -8.00
N LEU A 146 8.78 11.98 -7.39
CA LEU A 146 8.62 12.07 -5.94
C LEU A 146 7.43 11.24 -5.46
N LEU A 147 6.28 11.33 -6.15
CA LEU A 147 5.09 10.56 -5.81
C LEU A 147 5.32 9.04 -5.95
N VAL A 148 6.04 8.61 -6.98
CA VAL A 148 6.51 7.23 -7.13
C VAL A 148 7.40 6.85 -5.95
N GLY A 149 8.42 7.66 -5.65
CA GLY A 149 9.36 7.41 -4.55
C GLY A 149 8.67 7.22 -3.20
N VAL A 150 7.60 7.98 -2.93
CA VAL A 150 6.78 7.85 -1.71
C VAL A 150 5.97 6.55 -1.72
N ASN A 151 5.33 6.22 -2.83
CA ASN A 151 4.52 4.99 -2.96
C ASN A 151 5.36 3.70 -2.93
N THR A 152 6.66 3.80 -3.25
CA THR A 152 7.62 2.69 -3.18
C THR A 152 8.60 2.79 -2.00
N MET A 153 8.44 3.79 -1.13
CA MET A 153 9.41 4.09 -0.08
C MET A 153 9.68 2.87 0.78
N VAL A 154 8.62 2.15 1.14
CA VAL A 154 8.66 0.98 2.01
C VAL A 154 9.21 -0.29 1.35
N ASP A 155 9.26 -0.32 0.01
CA ASP A 155 9.95 -1.38 -0.73
C ASP A 155 11.47 -1.15 -0.74
N VAL A 156 11.88 0.12 -0.81
CA VAL A 156 13.27 0.55 -1.02
C VAL A 156 14.00 0.83 0.30
N TYR A 157 13.34 1.53 1.22
CA TYR A 157 13.86 1.90 2.52
C TYR A 157 13.33 0.95 3.59
N ARG A 158 14.26 0.35 4.34
CA ARG A 158 13.96 -0.65 5.37
C ARG A 158 14.36 -0.10 6.73
N GLY A 159 13.39 0.53 7.37
CA GLY A 159 13.55 1.08 8.72
C GLY A 159 12.24 1.18 9.50
N GLY A 160 11.09 0.89 8.88
CA GLY A 160 9.76 0.94 9.50
C GLY A 160 9.48 -0.27 10.38
N LEU A 161 10.19 -0.38 11.49
CA LEU A 161 9.88 -1.41 12.48
C LEU A 161 8.65 -1.00 13.27
N GLY A 162 7.67 -1.89 13.35
CA GLY A 162 6.86 -1.88 14.56
C GLY A 162 5.48 -2.50 14.53
N CYS A 163 4.92 -2.68 13.34
CA CYS A 163 3.53 -3.11 13.23
C CYS A 163 3.20 -4.38 14.05
N SER A 164 1.97 -4.46 14.53
CA SER A 164 1.48 -5.54 15.39
C SER A 164 0.07 -5.95 14.99
N SER A 165 -0.20 -7.25 14.92
CA SER A 165 -1.53 -7.78 14.62
C SER A 165 -1.90 -9.01 15.42
N LEU A 166 -3.18 -9.09 15.78
CA LEU A 166 -3.79 -10.23 16.44
C LEU A 166 -5.03 -10.64 15.65
N LEU A 167 -5.01 -11.85 15.11
CA LEU A 167 -6.14 -12.45 14.41
C LEU A 167 -6.77 -13.52 15.31
N VAL A 168 -8.10 -13.53 15.36
CA VAL A 168 -8.89 -14.41 16.21
C VAL A 168 -9.92 -15.10 15.34
N GLU A 169 -9.93 -16.43 15.32
CA GLU A 169 -10.95 -17.21 14.60
C GLU A 169 -12.33 -17.08 15.26
N ALA A 170 -13.40 -17.30 14.49
CA ALA A 170 -14.79 -17.23 14.95
C ALA A 170 -15.05 -17.98 16.28
N ARG A 171 -14.52 -19.20 16.42
CA ARG A 171 -14.65 -20.02 17.65
C ARG A 171 -14.02 -19.40 18.90
N ARG A 172 -13.04 -18.51 18.73
CA ARG A 172 -12.37 -17.76 19.80
C ARG A 172 -12.88 -16.31 19.90
N SER A 173 -13.78 -15.88 19.04
CA SER A 173 -14.37 -14.55 19.07
C SER A 173 -15.69 -14.55 19.83
N LYS A 174 -15.95 -13.53 20.66
CA LYS A 174 -17.27 -13.33 21.31
C LYS A 174 -18.32 -12.83 20.31
N THR A 175 -17.92 -12.25 19.17
CA THR A 175 -18.84 -11.73 18.14
C THR A 175 -19.38 -12.83 17.21
N GLY A 176 -18.80 -14.04 17.27
CA GLY A 176 -19.21 -15.18 16.45
C GLY A 176 -18.60 -15.20 15.04
N GLY A 177 -17.94 -14.11 14.61
CA GLY A 177 -17.13 -14.05 13.39
C GLY A 177 -15.64 -13.84 13.70
N PRO A 178 -14.74 -14.04 12.71
CA PRO A 178 -13.33 -13.72 12.88
C PRO A 178 -13.12 -12.25 13.23
N LEU A 179 -12.06 -11.96 14.01
CA LEU A 179 -11.63 -10.60 14.34
C LEU A 179 -10.17 -10.41 13.92
N PHE A 180 -9.83 -9.22 13.47
CA PHE A 180 -8.46 -8.89 13.04
C PHE A 180 -8.05 -7.51 13.54
N GLY A 181 -7.23 -7.49 14.60
CA GLY A 181 -6.61 -6.29 15.16
C GLY A 181 -5.27 -5.94 14.51
N ARG A 182 -4.98 -4.65 14.36
CA ARG A 182 -3.76 -4.13 13.75
C ARG A 182 -3.36 -2.75 14.31
N ASN A 183 -2.09 -2.62 14.70
CA ASN A 183 -1.39 -1.34 14.81
C ASN A 183 -0.46 -1.14 13.61
N LEU A 184 -0.58 0.00 12.92
CA LEU A 184 0.42 0.50 11.99
C LEU A 184 1.40 1.40 12.75
N ASP A 185 2.64 0.95 12.85
CA ASP A 185 3.72 1.71 13.47
C ASP A 185 4.70 2.22 12.41
N PHE A 186 4.97 3.53 12.41
CA PHE A 186 5.96 4.17 11.54
C PHE A 186 6.43 5.50 12.15
N TYR A 187 7.58 6.02 11.70
CA TYR A 187 8.13 7.28 12.21
C TYR A 187 7.19 8.46 11.93
N SER A 188 6.46 8.93 12.93
CA SER A 188 5.50 10.04 12.78
C SER A 188 6.12 11.34 12.24
N LEU A 189 7.31 11.71 12.74
CA LEU A 189 7.93 13.04 12.59
C LEU A 189 7.01 14.22 12.94
N GLY A 190 5.95 13.99 13.74
CA GLY A 190 4.92 15.00 14.00
C GLY A 190 4.03 15.31 12.77
N ILE A 191 4.15 14.52 11.70
CA ILE A 191 3.51 14.73 10.40
C ILE A 191 2.48 13.64 10.12
N LEU A 192 2.91 12.38 9.96
CA LEU A 192 2.07 11.33 9.34
C LEU A 192 0.72 11.12 10.03
N GLN A 193 0.69 11.14 11.35
CA GLN A 193 -0.52 10.93 12.14
C GLN A 193 -1.61 11.98 11.82
N LYS A 194 -1.21 13.18 11.40
CA LYS A 194 -2.13 14.26 10.99
C LYS A 194 -2.78 14.04 9.63
N TYR A 195 -2.20 13.16 8.80
CA TYR A 195 -2.64 12.90 7.44
C TYR A 195 -3.21 11.49 7.26
N SER A 196 -3.54 10.80 8.35
CA SER A 196 -4.26 9.54 8.26
C SER A 196 -5.71 9.82 7.86
N LEU A 197 -6.25 9.01 6.95
CA LEU A 197 -7.65 9.04 6.54
C LEU A 197 -8.12 7.64 6.13
N VAL A 198 -9.45 7.46 6.09
CA VAL A 198 -10.07 6.27 5.51
C VAL A 198 -10.39 6.56 4.05
N ILE A 199 -9.93 5.71 3.14
CA ILE A 199 -10.18 5.82 1.70
C ILE A 199 -11.10 4.68 1.29
N VAL A 200 -12.29 4.98 0.82
CA VAL A 200 -13.25 4.04 0.23
C VAL A 200 -13.17 4.17 -1.29
N CYS A 201 -12.65 3.14 -1.94
CA CYS A 201 -12.43 3.10 -3.37
C CYS A 201 -13.38 2.10 -4.04
N ARG A 202 -14.01 2.52 -5.13
CA ARG A 202 -14.89 1.69 -5.98
C ARG A 202 -14.37 1.67 -7.41
N PRO A 203 -13.33 0.88 -7.71
CA PRO A 203 -12.79 0.77 -9.05
C PRO A 203 -13.75 0.02 -9.99
N ASP A 204 -13.85 0.47 -11.24
CA ASP A 204 -14.68 -0.21 -12.26
C ASP A 204 -14.24 -1.67 -12.47
N GLY A 205 -15.19 -2.61 -12.43
CA GLY A 205 -14.96 -4.03 -12.71
C GLY A 205 -14.13 -4.78 -11.65
N LYS A 206 -13.97 -4.21 -10.46
CA LYS A 206 -13.16 -4.74 -9.35
C LYS A 206 -13.93 -4.61 -8.04
N HIS A 207 -13.44 -5.26 -6.99
CA HIS A 207 -14.06 -5.15 -5.67
C HIS A 207 -13.91 -3.74 -5.08
N ALA A 208 -15.00 -3.21 -4.54
CA ALA A 208 -14.93 -2.05 -3.67
C ALA A 208 -14.14 -2.38 -2.40
N PHE A 209 -13.33 -1.43 -1.91
CA PHE A 209 -12.54 -1.62 -0.71
C PHE A 209 -12.34 -0.35 0.09
N CYS A 210 -12.07 -0.50 1.38
CA CYS A 210 -11.57 0.56 2.24
C CYS A 210 -10.10 0.33 2.57
N SER A 211 -9.32 1.41 2.61
CA SER A 211 -7.93 1.42 3.05
C SER A 211 -7.76 2.50 4.11
N VAL A 212 -7.06 2.19 5.21
CA VAL A 212 -6.60 3.22 6.14
C VAL A 212 -5.19 3.58 5.72
N GLY A 213 -5.00 4.83 5.29
CA GLY A 213 -3.79 5.23 4.58
C GLY A 213 -3.55 6.72 4.64
N PHE A 214 -2.98 7.24 3.56
CA PHE A 214 -2.50 8.62 3.48
C PHE A 214 -2.84 9.24 2.12
N PRO A 215 -3.02 10.57 2.01
CA PRO A 215 -3.33 11.23 0.76
C PRO A 215 -2.18 11.08 -0.24
N GLY A 216 -2.50 10.70 -1.48
CA GLY A 216 -1.51 10.42 -2.54
C GLY A 216 -0.91 9.01 -2.49
N MET A 217 -1.26 8.19 -1.50
CA MET A 217 -0.93 6.76 -1.50
C MET A 217 -1.93 6.01 -2.38
N VAL A 218 -1.45 5.45 -3.49
CA VAL A 218 -2.25 4.63 -4.41
C VAL A 218 -2.34 3.19 -3.92
N GLY A 219 -1.29 2.69 -3.27
CA GLY A 219 -1.29 1.34 -2.67
C GLY A 219 -2.08 1.24 -1.36
N CYS A 220 -2.01 0.07 -0.73
CA CYS A 220 -2.66 -0.20 0.55
C CYS A 220 -1.66 -0.78 1.56
N LEU A 221 -1.78 -0.37 2.83
CA LEU A 221 -1.04 -0.95 3.96
C LEU A 221 -1.95 -1.83 4.84
N SER A 222 -3.17 -1.35 5.08
CA SER A 222 -4.23 -2.04 5.82
C SER A 222 -5.59 -1.72 5.20
N GLY A 223 -6.47 -2.69 5.07
CA GLY A 223 -7.78 -2.47 4.46
C GLY A 223 -8.67 -3.71 4.46
N MET A 224 -9.91 -3.53 4.01
CA MET A 224 -10.88 -4.61 3.82
C MET A 224 -11.75 -4.33 2.59
N ASN A 225 -12.07 -5.37 1.81
CA ASN A 225 -12.93 -5.23 0.64
C ASN A 225 -14.38 -5.64 0.90
N GLU A 226 -15.23 -5.44 -0.10
CA GLU A 226 -16.67 -5.72 -0.02
C GLU A 226 -17.02 -7.22 0.13
N ALA A 227 -16.07 -8.12 -0.12
CA ALA A 227 -16.20 -9.55 0.15
C ALA A 227 -15.86 -9.93 1.60
N GLY A 228 -15.39 -8.96 2.41
CA GLY A 228 -14.95 -9.18 3.79
C GLY A 228 -13.50 -9.66 3.90
N LEU A 229 -12.69 -9.59 2.84
CA LEU A 229 -11.26 -9.91 2.92
C LEU A 229 -10.48 -8.70 3.45
N ALA A 230 -9.89 -8.84 4.62
CA ALA A 230 -9.06 -7.85 5.29
C ALA A 230 -7.57 -8.21 5.20
N VAL A 231 -6.72 -7.18 5.08
CA VAL A 231 -5.27 -7.31 4.89
C VAL A 231 -4.50 -6.34 5.80
N ALA A 232 -3.30 -6.73 6.25
CA ALA A 232 -2.30 -5.80 6.79
C ALA A 232 -0.86 -6.30 6.58
N VAL A 233 0.04 -5.40 6.17
CA VAL A 233 1.47 -5.71 5.92
C VAL A 233 2.36 -5.37 7.10
N HIS A 234 3.34 -6.22 7.42
CA HIS A 234 4.36 -5.95 8.43
C HIS A 234 5.73 -6.11 7.81
N GLU A 235 6.50 -5.02 7.73
CA GLU A 235 7.88 -5.09 7.24
C GLU A 235 8.70 -6.04 8.12
N VAL A 236 9.52 -6.88 7.49
CA VAL A 236 10.47 -7.77 8.17
C VAL A 236 11.87 -7.39 7.71
N LEU A 237 12.88 -7.37 8.57
CA LEU A 237 14.23 -6.94 8.16
C LEU A 237 15.10 -8.06 7.61
N LEU A 238 14.95 -9.28 8.12
CA LEU A 238 15.86 -10.38 7.87
C LEU A 238 15.10 -11.69 7.63
N ALA A 239 15.62 -12.51 6.72
CA ALA A 239 15.11 -13.82 6.36
C ALA A 239 16.21 -14.88 6.43
N GLY A 240 15.83 -16.13 6.78
CA GLY A 240 16.72 -17.28 6.83
C GLY A 240 17.01 -17.93 5.46
N ASP A 241 16.27 -17.58 4.41
CA ASP A 241 16.38 -18.17 3.07
C ASP A 241 17.42 -17.49 2.16
N GLY A 242 18.14 -16.49 2.70
CA GLY A 242 19.14 -15.71 1.96
C GLY A 242 18.58 -14.91 0.80
N ALA A 243 17.26 -14.69 0.69
CA ALA A 243 16.65 -13.86 -0.35
C ALA A 243 17.25 -12.45 -0.39
N PRO A 244 17.37 -11.84 -1.59
CA PRO A 244 17.81 -10.46 -1.68
C PRO A 244 16.85 -9.57 -0.88
N LEU A 245 17.40 -8.53 -0.25
CA LEU A 245 16.59 -7.58 0.52
C LEU A 245 15.70 -6.72 -0.38
N PHE A 246 16.01 -6.63 -1.67
CA PHE A 246 15.29 -5.85 -2.66
C PHE A 246 15.40 -6.53 -4.04
N ASP A 247 14.28 -6.76 -4.70
CA ASP A 247 14.19 -7.22 -6.09
C ASP A 247 13.35 -6.22 -6.91
N PRO A 248 13.96 -5.45 -7.84
CA PRO A 248 13.25 -4.46 -8.64
C PRO A 248 12.31 -5.07 -9.69
N ARG A 249 12.31 -6.40 -9.85
CA ARG A 249 11.38 -7.13 -10.72
C ARG A 249 10.08 -7.51 -10.01
N GLY A 250 9.96 -7.17 -8.73
CA GLY A 250 8.73 -7.34 -7.97
C GLY A 250 7.74 -6.20 -8.15
N VAL A 251 6.46 -6.50 -7.96
CA VAL A 251 5.41 -5.48 -7.83
C VAL A 251 5.57 -4.83 -6.45
N PRO A 252 5.58 -3.49 -6.31
CA PRO A 252 5.61 -2.83 -5.02
C PRO A 252 4.54 -3.39 -4.09
N TYR A 253 4.91 -3.75 -2.86
CA TYR A 253 4.03 -4.57 -2.04
C TYR A 253 2.72 -3.85 -1.70
N THR A 254 2.74 -2.52 -1.60
CA THR A 254 1.54 -1.72 -1.32
C THR A 254 0.53 -1.84 -2.48
N LEU A 255 1.01 -1.88 -3.72
CA LEU A 255 0.21 -2.12 -4.91
C LEU A 255 -0.24 -3.58 -5.02
N LEU A 256 0.61 -4.52 -4.61
CA LEU A 256 0.25 -5.94 -4.51
C LEU A 256 -0.90 -6.17 -3.52
N LEU A 257 -0.85 -5.53 -2.34
CA LEU A 257 -1.93 -5.57 -1.36
C LEU A 257 -3.22 -4.95 -1.89
N ARG A 258 -3.10 -3.84 -2.62
CA ARG A 258 -4.25 -3.25 -3.30
C ARG A 258 -4.86 -4.21 -4.32
N ARG A 259 -4.04 -4.92 -5.11
CA ARG A 259 -4.54 -5.97 -6.02
C ARG A 259 -5.28 -7.08 -5.27
N VAL A 260 -4.79 -7.50 -4.11
CA VAL A 260 -5.50 -8.47 -3.26
C VAL A 260 -6.90 -7.95 -2.91
N LEU A 261 -7.02 -6.69 -2.49
CA LEU A 261 -8.33 -6.11 -2.16
C LEU A 261 -9.24 -5.92 -3.39
N GLU A 262 -8.68 -5.61 -4.56
CA GLU A 262 -9.43 -5.38 -5.80
C GLU A 262 -9.86 -6.68 -6.52
N GLU A 263 -9.08 -7.77 -6.38
CA GLU A 263 -9.19 -8.98 -7.19
C GLU A 263 -9.61 -10.24 -6.41
N CYS A 264 -9.41 -10.28 -5.10
CA CYS A 264 -9.64 -11.49 -4.30
C CYS A 264 -10.84 -11.35 -3.37
N ARG A 265 -11.57 -12.44 -3.17
CA ARG A 265 -12.70 -12.55 -2.23
C ARG A 265 -12.32 -13.28 -0.96
N THR A 266 -11.28 -14.11 -1.01
CA THR A 266 -10.90 -15.04 0.06
C THR A 266 -9.41 -15.03 0.34
N VAL A 267 -9.02 -15.49 1.52
CA VAL A 267 -7.63 -15.68 1.93
C VAL A 267 -6.89 -16.64 0.98
N ASP A 268 -7.56 -17.67 0.46
CA ASP A 268 -6.97 -18.61 -0.49
C ASP A 268 -6.67 -17.97 -1.86
N GLU A 269 -7.56 -17.12 -2.36
CA GLU A 269 -7.31 -16.34 -3.58
C GLU A 269 -6.16 -15.36 -3.40
N ALA A 270 -6.10 -14.68 -2.25
CA ALA A 270 -5.01 -13.78 -1.90
C ALA A 270 -3.66 -14.50 -1.85
N GLU A 271 -3.60 -15.68 -1.24
CA GLU A 271 -2.38 -16.50 -1.22
C GLU A 271 -1.93 -16.89 -2.64
N ARG A 272 -2.85 -17.33 -3.50
CA ARG A 272 -2.53 -17.67 -4.89
C ARG A 272 -1.98 -16.46 -5.64
N LEU A 273 -2.58 -15.29 -5.49
CA LEU A 273 -2.14 -14.05 -6.14
C LEU A 273 -0.73 -13.66 -5.67
N VAL A 274 -0.45 -13.69 -4.36
CA VAL A 274 0.86 -13.34 -3.80
C VAL A 274 1.96 -14.33 -4.22
N ARG A 275 1.63 -15.62 -4.35
CA ARG A 275 2.56 -16.64 -4.87
C ARG A 275 2.89 -16.42 -6.35
N ALA A 276 1.89 -16.02 -7.15
CA ALA A 276 2.06 -15.78 -8.58
C ALA A 276 2.77 -14.46 -8.90
N ALA A 277 2.70 -13.46 -8.02
CA ALA A 277 3.32 -12.16 -8.22
C ALA A 277 4.83 -12.17 -7.96
N GLY A 278 5.58 -11.35 -8.71
CA GLY A 278 6.93 -10.95 -8.33
C GLY A 278 6.89 -10.10 -7.05
N ARG A 279 7.81 -10.35 -6.11
CA ARG A 279 7.81 -9.72 -4.77
C ARG A 279 9.11 -8.94 -4.59
N THR A 280 8.98 -7.70 -4.11
CA THR A 280 10.09 -6.74 -3.99
C THR A 280 10.98 -6.99 -2.78
N THR A 281 10.39 -7.35 -1.64
CA THR A 281 11.07 -7.26 -0.34
C THR A 281 10.53 -8.30 0.64
N LEU A 282 10.95 -8.21 1.91
CA LEU A 282 10.54 -9.14 2.97
C LEU A 282 9.43 -8.54 3.83
N PHE A 283 8.31 -9.23 3.98
CA PHE A 283 7.19 -8.78 4.80
C PHE A 283 6.30 -9.95 5.26
N ASN A 284 5.59 -9.75 6.37
CA ASN A 284 4.45 -10.59 6.75
C ASN A 284 3.16 -9.94 6.24
N LEU A 285 2.33 -10.69 5.53
CA LEU A 285 0.99 -10.28 5.12
C LEU A 285 -0.03 -11.04 5.96
N ALA A 286 -0.66 -10.34 6.90
CA ALA A 286 -1.79 -10.86 7.66
C ALA A 286 -3.07 -10.72 6.83
N LEU A 287 -3.83 -11.81 6.74
CA LEU A 287 -5.04 -11.93 5.96
C LEU A 287 -6.15 -12.52 6.83
N CYS A 288 -7.36 -11.97 6.73
CA CYS A 288 -8.53 -12.48 7.43
C CYS A 288 -9.76 -12.30 6.55
N ASP A 289 -10.51 -13.36 6.27
CA ASP A 289 -11.84 -13.27 5.66
C ASP A 289 -12.91 -13.73 6.67
N SER A 290 -14.16 -13.91 6.21
CA SER A 290 -15.25 -14.36 7.09
C SER A 290 -15.09 -15.78 7.63
N GLN A 291 -14.19 -16.58 7.06
CA GLN A 291 -14.02 -18.01 7.36
C GLN A 291 -12.69 -18.31 8.06
N GLN A 292 -11.60 -17.67 7.65
CA GLN A 292 -10.25 -18.04 8.06
C GLN A 292 -9.30 -16.86 8.16
N ALA A 293 -8.19 -17.09 8.86
CA ALA A 293 -7.08 -16.17 8.99
C ALA A 293 -5.77 -16.86 8.58
N ARG A 294 -4.85 -16.13 7.93
CA ARG A 294 -3.49 -16.60 7.62
C ARG A 294 -2.49 -15.46 7.75
N VAL A 295 -1.23 -15.80 8.00
CA VAL A 295 -0.10 -14.89 7.81
C VAL A 295 0.79 -15.51 6.74
N LEU A 296 0.98 -14.79 5.64
CA LEU A 296 1.96 -15.14 4.62
C LEU A 296 3.28 -14.46 4.97
N GLU A 297 4.33 -15.25 5.17
CA GLU A 297 5.69 -14.78 5.38
C GLU A 297 6.38 -14.76 4.02
N VAL A 298 6.68 -13.56 3.52
CA VAL A 298 7.01 -13.33 2.11
C VAL A 298 8.43 -12.81 1.96
N THR A 299 9.20 -13.43 1.07
CA THR A 299 10.46 -12.93 0.54
C THR A 299 10.39 -12.86 -0.99
N PRO A 300 11.37 -12.25 -1.70
CA PRO A 300 11.44 -12.35 -3.15
C PRO A 300 11.42 -13.80 -3.67
N ARG A 301 11.97 -14.76 -2.91
CA ARG A 301 12.03 -16.18 -3.30
C ARG A 301 10.85 -17.00 -2.79
N THR A 302 10.41 -16.76 -1.56
CA THR A 302 9.65 -17.73 -0.77
C THR A 302 8.36 -17.11 -0.25
N VAL A 303 7.30 -17.92 -0.21
CA VAL A 303 6.06 -17.58 0.51
C VAL A 303 5.75 -18.76 1.45
N ALA A 304 5.97 -18.55 2.74
CA ALA A 304 5.61 -19.51 3.79
C ALA A 304 4.27 -19.11 4.43
N VAL A 305 3.52 -20.09 4.94
CA VAL A 305 2.16 -19.87 5.46
C VAL A 305 2.10 -20.25 6.92
N ARG A 306 1.63 -19.31 7.73
CA ARG A 306 1.26 -19.55 9.12
C ARG A 306 -0.25 -19.55 9.26
N ARG A 307 -0.75 -20.61 9.90
CA ARG A 307 -2.16 -20.79 10.24
C ARG A 307 -2.37 -20.52 11.74
N PRO A 308 -3.60 -20.20 12.16
CA PRO A 308 -3.90 -19.98 13.57
C PRO A 308 -3.57 -21.21 14.41
N GLU A 309 -2.96 -20.99 15.56
CA GLU A 309 -2.75 -22.00 16.58
C GLU A 309 -3.72 -21.72 17.73
N ARG A 310 -4.50 -22.74 18.12
CA ARG A 310 -5.60 -22.61 19.10
C ARG A 310 -6.62 -21.52 18.70
N GLY A 311 -6.76 -21.23 17.40
CA GLY A 311 -7.65 -20.20 16.87
C GLY A 311 -7.17 -18.76 17.06
N LEU A 312 -5.88 -18.56 17.34
CA LEU A 312 -5.23 -17.26 17.39
C LEU A 312 -4.03 -17.21 16.45
N LEU A 313 -3.74 -16.03 15.93
CA LEU A 313 -2.53 -15.78 15.15
C LEU A 313 -1.98 -14.39 15.46
N ALA A 314 -0.84 -14.34 16.15
CA ALA A 314 -0.09 -13.10 16.36
C ALA A 314 0.90 -12.84 15.22
N CYS A 315 1.07 -11.58 14.83
CA CYS A 315 2.00 -11.17 13.78
C CYS A 315 2.69 -9.86 14.16
N THR A 316 4.02 -9.84 14.04
CA THR A 316 4.83 -8.61 14.20
C THR A 316 5.83 -8.53 13.03
N ASN A 317 7.06 -8.07 13.26
CA ASN A 317 8.05 -7.75 12.22
C ASN A 317 9.17 -8.80 12.07
N HIS A 318 8.88 -10.07 12.36
CA HIS A 318 9.83 -11.18 12.19
C HIS A 318 9.13 -12.40 11.60
N PHE A 319 9.91 -13.22 10.90
CA PHE A 319 9.45 -14.52 10.41
C PHE A 319 9.52 -15.58 11.51
N ARG A 320 8.54 -16.47 11.53
CA ARG A 320 8.42 -17.58 12.48
C ARG A 320 8.39 -18.95 11.82
N SER A 321 8.12 -19.03 10.52
CA SER A 321 8.12 -20.29 9.79
C SER A 321 9.55 -20.88 9.80
N PRO A 322 9.71 -22.21 9.94
CA PRO A 322 11.02 -22.85 10.02
C PRO A 322 11.98 -22.46 8.90
N GLU A 323 11.46 -22.23 7.69
CA GLU A 323 12.21 -21.95 6.47
C GLU A 323 12.69 -20.49 6.38
N LEU A 324 11.99 -19.56 7.04
CA LEU A 324 12.24 -18.12 6.93
C LEU A 324 12.73 -17.45 8.20
N ARG A 325 12.50 -18.06 9.36
CA ARG A 325 12.92 -17.51 10.65
C ARG A 325 14.44 -17.33 10.71
N THR A 326 14.87 -16.29 11.42
CA THR A 326 16.29 -16.06 11.72
C THR A 326 16.59 -16.46 13.17
N LEU A 327 17.83 -16.20 13.63
CA LEU A 327 18.20 -16.35 15.04
C LEU A 327 17.46 -15.36 15.96
N LEU A 328 16.97 -14.23 15.40
CA LEU A 328 16.14 -13.26 16.10
C LEU A 328 14.70 -13.78 16.23
N ARG A 329 14.52 -14.74 17.15
CA ARG A 329 13.22 -15.39 17.43
C ARG A 329 12.38 -14.60 18.43
N PHE A 330 12.97 -13.67 19.15
CA PHE A 330 12.34 -13.00 20.26
C PHE A 330 11.77 -11.64 19.84
N SER A 331 10.48 -11.45 20.09
CA SER A 331 9.79 -10.18 20.01
C SER A 331 8.86 -10.11 21.21
N TRP A 332 9.14 -9.20 22.15
CA TRP A 332 8.30 -9.02 23.34
C TRP A 332 6.85 -8.68 22.96
N ARG A 333 6.65 -7.85 21.92
CA ARG A 333 5.32 -7.53 21.37
C ARG A 333 4.61 -8.79 20.89
N TYR A 334 5.31 -9.70 20.22
CA TYR A 334 4.72 -10.96 19.83
C TYR A 334 4.29 -11.77 21.05
N GLN A 335 5.16 -11.88 22.06
CA GLN A 335 4.86 -12.62 23.28
C GLN A 335 3.63 -12.07 24.00
N ALA A 336 3.56 -10.74 24.19
CA ALA A 336 2.42 -10.07 24.81
C ALA A 336 1.11 -10.31 24.04
N LEU A 337 1.14 -10.26 22.70
CA LEU A 337 -0.02 -10.65 21.89
C LEU A 337 -0.37 -12.13 22.06
N TRP A 338 0.63 -13.00 22.13
CA TRP A 338 0.46 -14.45 22.26
C TRP A 338 -0.13 -14.86 23.62
N GLU A 339 0.09 -14.08 24.68
CA GLU A 339 -0.53 -14.27 26.00
C GLU A 339 -2.06 -14.21 25.96
N SER A 340 -2.66 -13.64 24.90
CA SER A 340 -4.10 -13.72 24.60
C SER A 340 -4.62 -15.16 24.55
N GLN A 341 -3.75 -16.16 24.36
CA GLN A 341 -4.13 -17.57 24.44
C GLN A 341 -4.75 -17.96 25.80
N ALA A 342 -4.45 -17.22 26.87
CA ALA A 342 -5.01 -17.45 28.20
C ALA A 342 -6.50 -17.06 28.31
N LEU A 343 -7.01 -16.20 27.41
CA LEU A 343 -8.41 -15.77 27.40
C LEU A 343 -9.27 -16.78 26.64
N ALA A 344 -10.41 -17.22 27.17
CA ALA A 344 -11.24 -18.22 26.48
C ALA A 344 -11.77 -17.70 25.12
N ARG A 345 -12.34 -16.49 25.10
CA ARG A 345 -12.81 -15.80 23.88
C ARG A 345 -12.49 -14.31 23.98
N LEU A 346 -12.27 -13.66 22.85
CA LEU A 346 -11.95 -12.23 22.73
C LEU A 346 -13.06 -11.47 21.98
N ASP A 347 -13.30 -10.23 22.37
CA ASP A 347 -14.07 -9.24 21.59
C ASP A 347 -13.18 -8.09 21.08
N VAL A 348 -13.81 -7.07 20.50
CA VAL A 348 -13.12 -5.87 19.99
C VAL A 348 -12.39 -5.12 21.12
N PRO A 349 -13.00 -4.83 22.30
CA PRO A 349 -12.27 -4.29 23.45
C PRO A 349 -11.04 -5.10 23.88
N ASP A 350 -11.15 -6.42 23.97
CA ASP A 350 -10.02 -7.29 24.36
C ASP A 350 -8.86 -7.15 23.37
N ILE A 351 -9.15 -7.14 22.06
CA ILE A 351 -8.14 -6.94 21.01
C ILE A 351 -7.55 -5.54 21.06
N ALA A 352 -8.37 -4.50 21.26
CA ALA A 352 -7.92 -3.12 21.36
C ALA A 352 -6.94 -2.95 22.54
N GLN A 353 -7.25 -3.56 23.69
CA GLN A 353 -6.37 -3.58 24.86
C GLN A 353 -5.04 -4.29 24.54
N LYS A 354 -5.07 -5.44 23.86
CA LYS A 354 -3.85 -6.15 23.46
C LYS A 354 -3.00 -5.36 22.46
N LEU A 355 -3.63 -4.62 21.55
CA LEU A 355 -2.93 -3.68 20.68
C LEU A 355 -2.34 -2.51 21.47
N HIS A 356 -3.03 -2.03 22.50
CA HIS A 356 -2.51 -0.99 23.39
C HIS A 356 -1.27 -1.47 24.16
N GLU A 357 -1.26 -2.70 24.69
CA GLU A 357 -0.09 -3.27 25.39
C GLU A 357 1.19 -3.30 24.53
N VAL A 358 1.05 -3.40 23.20
CA VAL A 358 2.17 -3.54 22.27
C VAL A 358 2.41 -2.31 21.40
N HIS A 359 1.82 -1.17 21.76
CA HIS A 359 2.02 0.10 21.07
C HIS A 359 3.48 0.58 21.19
N GLN A 360 3.87 1.49 20.30
CA GLN A 360 5.20 2.11 20.29
C GLN A 360 5.10 3.63 20.39
N GLY A 361 4.24 4.09 21.30
CA GLY A 361 4.08 5.51 21.62
C GLY A 361 3.78 6.34 20.37
N PRO A 362 4.54 7.41 20.10
CA PRO A 362 4.33 8.29 18.95
C PRO A 362 4.37 7.61 17.58
N MET A 363 4.98 6.42 17.48
CA MET A 363 5.06 5.67 16.22
C MET A 363 3.77 4.94 15.88
N THR A 364 2.88 4.66 16.84
CA THR A 364 1.61 3.98 16.56
C THR A 364 0.61 4.98 15.96
N LEU A 365 0.62 5.09 14.63
CA LEU A 365 -0.12 6.08 13.86
C LEU A 365 -1.60 5.73 13.70
N GLN A 366 -1.89 4.44 13.55
CA GLN A 366 -3.23 3.95 13.25
C GLN A 366 -3.48 2.64 14.00
N THR A 367 -4.64 2.54 14.63
CA THR A 367 -5.11 1.32 15.30
C THR A 367 -6.45 0.93 14.73
N MET A 368 -6.61 -0.34 14.37
CA MET A 368 -7.85 -0.83 13.77
C MET A 368 -8.18 -2.26 14.20
N VAL A 369 -9.48 -2.56 14.27
CA VAL A 369 -10.02 -3.90 14.41
C VAL A 369 -11.06 -4.10 13.32
N PHE A 370 -10.85 -5.11 12.47
CA PHE A 370 -11.80 -5.51 11.44
C PHE A 370 -12.69 -6.64 11.98
N GLU A 371 -13.98 -6.57 11.64
CA GLU A 371 -14.93 -7.68 11.73
C GLU A 371 -15.33 -8.13 10.31
N PRO A 372 -14.55 -8.99 9.63
CA PRO A 372 -14.83 -9.50 8.28
C PRO A 372 -16.28 -9.92 8.03
N ALA A 373 -16.82 -10.79 8.89
CA ALA A 373 -18.18 -11.31 8.72
C ALA A 373 -19.26 -10.24 8.95
N ALA A 374 -19.02 -9.31 9.88
CA ALA A 374 -19.95 -8.25 10.19
C ALA A 374 -19.77 -7.01 9.29
N MET A 375 -18.75 -6.99 8.42
CA MET A 375 -18.41 -5.86 7.54
C MET A 375 -18.25 -4.54 8.31
N ARG A 376 -17.51 -4.58 9.42
CA ARG A 376 -17.21 -3.40 10.25
C ARG A 376 -15.72 -3.14 10.34
N LEU A 377 -15.38 -1.87 10.41
CA LEU A 377 -14.05 -1.36 10.74
C LEU A 377 -14.16 -0.49 11.98
N HIS A 378 -13.50 -0.90 13.06
CA HIS A 378 -13.26 -0.07 14.24
C HIS A 378 -11.88 0.56 14.06
N VAL A 379 -11.77 1.89 14.05
CA VAL A 379 -10.51 2.56 13.75
C VAL A 379 -10.28 3.79 14.62
N ALA A 380 -9.02 3.99 14.99
CA ALA A 380 -8.50 5.18 15.65
C ALA A 380 -7.31 5.70 14.85
N ILE A 381 -7.37 7.00 14.51
CA ILE A 381 -6.35 7.78 13.82
C ILE A 381 -6.34 9.20 14.38
N GLY A 382 -5.21 9.91 14.30
CA GLY A 382 -5.08 11.26 14.82
C GLY A 382 -3.89 11.39 15.77
N ALA A 383 -4.13 11.67 17.05
CA ALA A 383 -3.06 11.74 18.04
C ALA A 383 -2.42 10.36 18.29
N SER A 384 -1.10 10.30 18.44
CA SER A 384 -0.37 9.09 18.79
C SER A 384 -0.13 8.97 20.30
N PRO A 385 -0.12 7.75 20.88
CA PRO A 385 -0.43 6.49 20.20
C PRO A 385 -1.92 6.37 19.87
N ALA A 386 -2.25 5.97 18.65
CA ALA A 386 -3.64 5.83 18.21
C ALA A 386 -4.46 4.87 19.09
N THR A 387 -3.81 3.88 19.71
CA THR A 387 -4.44 2.95 20.66
C THR A 387 -5.05 3.62 21.89
N ALA A 388 -4.63 4.84 22.24
CA ALA A 388 -5.17 5.59 23.38
C ALA A 388 -6.44 6.38 23.02
N LEU A 389 -6.81 6.44 21.74
CA LEU A 389 -8.02 7.08 21.27
C LEU A 389 -9.19 6.10 21.26
N PRO A 390 -10.44 6.57 21.39
CA PRO A 390 -11.61 5.73 21.21
C PRO A 390 -11.66 5.19 19.77
N LEU A 391 -11.95 3.89 19.62
CA LEU A 391 -12.21 3.31 18.32
C LEU A 391 -13.57 3.77 17.79
N ARG A 392 -13.56 4.42 16.64
CA ARG A 392 -14.77 4.82 15.90
C ARG A 392 -15.18 3.70 14.95
N THR A 393 -16.46 3.40 14.85
CA THR A 393 -16.96 2.24 14.09
C THR A 393 -17.59 2.69 12.78
N LEU A 394 -17.12 2.12 11.67
CA LEU A 394 -17.66 2.34 10.33
C LEU A 394 -18.36 1.07 9.83
N ASP A 395 -19.61 1.19 9.38
CA ASP A 395 -20.33 0.11 8.69
C ASP A 395 -19.96 0.09 7.21
N LEU A 396 -19.11 -0.87 6.84
CA LEU A 396 -18.58 -0.96 5.49
C LEU A 396 -19.61 -1.46 4.47
N ARG A 397 -20.69 -2.14 4.88
CA ARG A 397 -21.80 -2.44 3.95
C ARG A 397 -22.44 -1.16 3.44
N VAL A 398 -22.59 -0.17 4.32
CA VAL A 398 -23.11 1.14 3.93
C VAL A 398 -22.07 1.89 3.11
N LEU A 399 -20.80 1.88 3.54
CA LEU A 399 -19.76 2.62 2.84
C LEU A 399 -19.46 2.07 1.45
N PHE A 400 -19.61 0.77 1.19
CA PHE A 400 -19.37 0.20 -0.14
C PHE A 400 -20.51 0.41 -1.12
N ARG A 401 -21.73 0.75 -0.68
CA ARG A 401 -22.84 1.10 -1.59
C ARG A 401 -22.44 2.31 -2.44
N GLY A 402 -22.23 2.08 -3.73
CA GLY A 402 -22.04 3.15 -4.73
C GLY A 402 -23.36 3.89 -4.98
N LYS A 403 -23.28 5.07 -5.63
CA LYS A 403 -24.48 5.78 -6.11
C LYS A 403 -25.16 5.09 -7.30
N ARG A 404 -24.60 3.99 -7.81
CA ARG A 404 -25.18 3.15 -8.86
C ARG A 404 -26.04 2.02 -8.27
N SER A 405 -27.27 2.34 -7.86
CA SER A 405 -28.37 1.38 -7.80
C SER A 405 -29.74 2.05 -7.93
N ARG A 406 -30.03 2.58 -9.14
CA ARG A 406 -31.40 2.78 -9.63
C ARG A 406 -31.50 2.51 -11.14
N HIS A 407 -30.86 1.46 -11.62
CA HIS A 407 -31.22 0.87 -12.91
C HIS A 407 -31.66 -0.56 -12.64
N THR A 408 -32.97 -0.73 -12.53
CA THR A 408 -33.65 -2.01 -12.62
C THR A 408 -33.16 -2.72 -13.89
N PRO A 409 -32.77 -4.01 -13.85
CA PRO A 409 -32.49 -4.74 -15.07
C PRO A 409 -33.79 -4.76 -15.87
N SER A 410 -33.81 -4.09 -17.03
CA SER A 410 -34.86 -4.30 -18.03
C SER A 410 -34.77 -5.77 -18.44
N ALA A 411 -35.86 -6.51 -18.23
CA ALA A 411 -35.97 -7.91 -18.59
C ALA A 411 -35.65 -8.07 -20.08
N ALA A 412 -34.53 -8.72 -20.38
CA ALA A 412 -34.23 -9.15 -21.74
C ALA A 412 -35.33 -10.10 -22.21
N ARG A 413 -35.98 -9.76 -23.32
CA ARG A 413 -36.92 -10.65 -24.01
C ARG A 413 -36.17 -11.89 -24.51
N PRO A 414 -36.76 -13.10 -24.48
CA PRO A 414 -36.13 -14.29 -25.06
C PRO A 414 -36.01 -14.13 -26.57
N VAL A 415 -34.83 -14.44 -27.10
CA VAL A 415 -34.61 -14.60 -28.55
C VAL A 415 -35.13 -15.99 -28.94
N GLU A 416 -36.05 -16.03 -29.89
CA GLU A 416 -36.58 -17.27 -30.47
C GLU A 416 -35.50 -17.98 -31.32
N ASN A 417 -35.42 -19.30 -31.19
CA ASN A 417 -34.57 -20.19 -31.99
C ASN A 417 -34.98 -20.20 -33.47
N PRO A 418 -34.06 -20.08 -34.43
CA PRO A 418 -34.30 -20.53 -35.79
C PRO A 418 -33.96 -22.03 -35.92
N GLY A 419 -34.90 -22.80 -36.50
CA GLY A 419 -34.78 -24.24 -36.74
C GLY A 419 -33.68 -24.65 -37.75
N PRO A 420 -33.45 -25.96 -37.94
CA PRO A 420 -32.27 -26.45 -38.65
C PRO A 420 -32.53 -26.56 -40.16
N GLY A 421 -31.61 -26.03 -40.97
CA GLY A 421 -31.71 -26.12 -42.44
C GLY A 421 -30.43 -25.81 -43.21
N CYS A 422 -29.59 -26.85 -43.42
CA CYS A 422 -28.70 -27.06 -44.57
C CYS A 422 -27.40 -26.20 -44.72
N PRO A 423 -26.43 -26.59 -45.57
CA PRO A 423 -25.38 -27.55 -45.22
C PRO A 423 -23.93 -26.99 -45.38
N ARG A 424 -22.98 -27.84 -44.98
CA ARG A 424 -21.52 -27.65 -44.92
C ARG A 424 -20.89 -26.95 -46.13
N GLY A 425 -19.99 -26.01 -45.87
CA GLY A 425 -19.08 -25.41 -46.84
C GLY A 425 -17.76 -24.92 -46.22
N VAL A 426 -16.71 -25.72 -46.42
CA VAL A 426 -15.29 -25.39 -46.65
C VAL A 426 -14.68 -24.14 -45.98
N TRP A 427 -13.74 -24.38 -45.06
CA TRP A 427 -12.77 -23.37 -44.61
C TRP A 427 -11.63 -23.22 -45.62
N ARG A 428 -11.33 -21.99 -46.04
CA ARG A 428 -10.00 -21.57 -46.50
C ARG A 428 -9.65 -20.16 -46.04
N ASP A 429 -8.37 -20.03 -45.78
CA ASP A 429 -7.62 -18.97 -45.12
C ASP A 429 -7.75 -17.54 -45.67
N GLY A 430 -7.60 -16.59 -44.75
CA GLY A 430 -6.68 -15.46 -44.90
C GLY A 430 -7.28 -14.14 -45.42
N ALA A 431 -7.43 -13.15 -44.53
CA ALA A 431 -6.97 -11.78 -44.78
C ALA A 431 -7.18 -10.82 -43.59
N ARG A 432 -6.20 -9.92 -43.49
CA ARG A 432 -6.00 -8.75 -42.64
C ARG A 432 -7.24 -7.91 -42.31
N TRP A 433 -7.25 -7.40 -41.07
CA TRP A 433 -8.10 -6.31 -40.61
C TRP A 433 -7.62 -4.97 -41.16
N SER A 434 -8.51 -4.25 -41.85
CA SER A 434 -8.38 -2.83 -42.16
C SER A 434 -9.44 -2.07 -41.37
N ILE A 435 -9.02 -0.96 -40.79
CA ILE A 435 -9.81 0.01 -40.04
C ILE A 435 -10.87 0.63 -40.97
N ILE A 436 -12.12 0.73 -40.50
CA ILE A 436 -13.19 1.51 -41.14
C ILE A 436 -13.45 2.74 -40.27
N ASP A 437 -13.13 3.91 -40.84
CA ASP A 437 -13.70 5.20 -40.48
C ASP A 437 -15.20 5.21 -40.83
N ALA A 438 -16.02 5.75 -39.92
CA ALA A 438 -17.41 6.07 -40.20
C ALA A 438 -17.60 7.58 -40.12
N ASP A 439 -17.94 8.16 -41.28
CA ASP A 439 -18.12 9.59 -41.50
C ASP A 439 -19.63 9.91 -41.63
N THR A 440 -20.01 11.09 -41.13
CA THR A 440 -21.21 11.89 -41.50
C THR A 440 -22.61 11.36 -41.12
N ALA A 441 -23.66 12.15 -40.83
CA ALA A 441 -23.95 13.58 -40.94
C ALA A 441 -25.13 13.94 -40.00
N ASN A 442 -25.16 15.16 -39.45
CA ASN A 442 -26.27 16.09 -39.74
C ASN A 442 -25.98 17.50 -39.20
N ALA A 443 -26.05 18.47 -40.11
CA ALA A 443 -26.11 19.90 -39.81
C ALA A 443 -27.43 20.45 -40.37
N PRO A 444 -27.84 21.66 -39.93
CA PRO A 444 -28.07 22.69 -40.95
C PRO A 444 -27.41 24.03 -40.63
N ARG A 445 -27.09 24.72 -41.73
CA ARG A 445 -26.35 25.99 -41.87
C ARG A 445 -27.25 27.22 -41.73
N ARG A 446 -26.63 28.34 -41.31
CA ARG A 446 -26.51 29.67 -41.99
C ARG A 446 -26.39 30.77 -40.91
N ALA A 447 -25.72 31.90 -41.06
CA ALA A 447 -24.65 32.44 -41.91
C ALA A 447 -24.44 33.88 -41.40
N GLY A 448 -23.19 34.37 -41.31
CA GLY A 448 -22.92 35.78 -40.98
C GLY A 448 -21.42 36.08 -41.00
N ARG A 449 -20.97 36.74 -42.06
CA ARG A 449 -19.58 37.16 -42.36
C ARG A 449 -19.20 38.45 -41.63
N GLN A 450 -17.90 38.63 -41.35
CA GLN A 450 -17.03 39.81 -41.60
C GLN A 450 -15.63 39.49 -41.02
N GLN A 451 -14.54 39.21 -41.77
CA GLN A 451 -13.58 40.09 -42.48
C GLN A 451 -13.10 41.33 -41.68
N GLY A 452 -11.87 41.31 -41.11
CA GLY A 452 -10.72 42.09 -41.62
C GLY A 452 -9.79 42.59 -40.47
N PRO A 453 -8.57 43.12 -40.76
CA PRO A 453 -7.30 42.52 -40.27
C PRO A 453 -6.32 43.50 -39.51
N PRO A 454 -4.97 43.44 -39.58
CA PRO A 454 -4.07 43.19 -38.43
C PRO A 454 -3.04 44.31 -38.10
N VAL A 455 -2.32 44.23 -36.97
CA VAL A 455 -1.15 45.09 -36.63
C VAL A 455 -0.13 44.26 -35.80
N ARG A 456 1.04 43.87 -36.33
CA ARG A 456 2.42 44.44 -36.18
C ARG A 456 2.86 44.75 -34.74
N SER A 457 4.12 44.66 -34.28
CA SER A 457 5.40 43.98 -34.58
C SER A 457 6.45 44.66 -33.67
N ALA A 458 7.33 43.92 -32.98
CA ALA A 458 8.70 44.32 -32.56
C ALA A 458 9.33 43.09 -31.87
N SER A 459 10.33 42.37 -32.37
CA SER A 459 11.73 42.68 -32.72
C SER A 459 12.62 43.09 -31.54
N SER A 460 13.46 42.17 -31.07
CA SER A 460 14.88 42.46 -30.86
C SER A 460 15.73 41.20 -31.05
N THR A 461 16.68 41.36 -31.96
CA THR A 461 17.77 40.48 -32.41
C THR A 461 19.01 40.63 -31.55
N HIS A 462 19.86 39.59 -31.49
CA HIS A 462 21.35 39.53 -31.43
C HIS A 462 21.78 38.35 -30.54
N ASN A 463 22.78 37.51 -30.84
CA ASN A 463 23.71 37.42 -31.96
C ASN A 463 24.28 35.98 -31.98
N VAL A 464 24.59 35.50 -33.19
CA VAL A 464 25.28 34.25 -33.48
C VAL A 464 26.79 34.49 -33.36
N LYS A 465 27.56 33.55 -32.80
CA LYS A 465 28.91 33.24 -33.30
C LYS A 465 29.23 31.76 -33.11
N SER A 466 29.31 31.11 -34.27
CA SER A 466 29.83 29.78 -34.56
C SER A 466 31.33 29.66 -34.29
N LEU A 467 31.79 28.45 -33.97
CA LEU A 467 33.03 27.89 -34.50
C LEU A 467 32.90 26.36 -34.61
N ARG A 468 33.07 25.86 -35.84
CA ARG A 468 33.21 24.44 -36.21
C ARG A 468 34.70 24.05 -36.17
N ARG A 469 34.98 22.78 -35.84
CA ARG A 469 35.81 21.77 -36.56
C ARG A 469 36.09 20.62 -35.58
N CYS A 470 35.57 19.41 -35.84
CA CYS A 470 36.16 18.32 -36.64
C CYS A 470 37.50 17.80 -36.09
N SER A 471 37.46 16.58 -35.53
CA SER A 471 38.25 15.44 -36.02
C SER A 471 37.83 14.16 -35.31
N ASP A 472 37.59 13.13 -36.12
CA ASP A 472 37.44 11.73 -35.75
C ASP A 472 38.69 11.20 -35.05
N GLU A 473 38.52 10.23 -34.12
CA GLU A 473 39.44 9.10 -33.97
C GLU A 473 38.81 7.95 -33.17
N CYS A 474 39.06 6.74 -33.66
CA CYS A 474 38.50 5.46 -33.24
C CYS A 474 39.36 4.73 -32.19
N LEU A 475 38.78 3.67 -31.60
CA LEU A 475 39.41 2.53 -30.86
C LEU A 475 39.83 2.85 -29.41
N ALA A 476 39.73 2.00 -28.38
CA ALA A 476 39.13 0.70 -28.05
C ALA A 476 39.38 0.50 -26.51
N PRO A 477 38.81 -0.51 -25.81
CA PRO A 477 38.66 -0.50 -24.35
C PRO A 477 39.85 -1.09 -23.57
N ILE A 478 40.02 -0.69 -22.30
CA ILE A 478 40.98 -1.31 -21.37
C ILE A 478 40.24 -1.86 -20.14
N ASN A 479 40.39 -3.17 -19.96
CA ASN A 479 40.06 -3.94 -18.76
C ASN A 479 41.09 -3.69 -17.64
N ALA A 480 40.56 -3.60 -16.40
CA ALA A 480 40.98 -4.22 -15.12
C ALA A 480 42.48 -4.19 -14.68
N PRO A 481 42.75 -4.21 -13.36
CA PRO A 481 42.42 -5.35 -12.50
C PRO A 481 41.26 -5.14 -11.53
#